data_AF-A0A433CYD0-F1
#
_entry.id   AF-A0A433CYD0-F1
#
_cell.length_a   1.000
_cell.length_b   1.000
_cell.length_c   1.000
_cell.angle_alpha   90.00
_cell.angle_beta   90.00
_cell.angle_gamma   90.00
#
_symmetry.space_group_name_H-M   'P 1'
#
loop_
_entity.id
_entity.type
_entity.pdbx_description
1 polymer ?
#
loop_
_entity_poly.entity_id
_entity_poly.type
_entity_poly.pdbx_seq_one_letter_code
_entity_poly.pdbx_strand_id
1 'polypeptide(L)'
;MPDESTIPETTPPPTTETLQDITARHKRELRDLAARVTALKKTATKGDKKKKKEVVSEVALLETELAQRHERELQDLVARGGGSVEEEEDLPDDGITLDRLNELAINETPAAAAASNEPKAAGGKKPNRQKQRKAAKAARMDEMREQAEIEASGQVDMRMVEDQAIAELLVPMKLKVAEVGLRMVDDVVRWIGMERGREVKTREGVSIGRGVEEEETWDSVLVWSFVSLIWYVST
;
A
#
# COMPACT_ATOMS: atom_id res chain seq x y z
N MET A 1 -46.17 -7.90 -55.53
CA MET A 1 -45.13 -7.89 -54.47
C MET A 1 -44.06 -6.89 -54.86
N PRO A 2 -43.38 -6.20 -53.95
CA PRO A 2 -43.35 -6.34 -52.47
C PRO A 2 -43.58 -4.96 -51.78
N ASP A 3 -43.51 -4.71 -50.47
CA ASP A 3 -43.53 -5.50 -49.24
C ASP A 3 -43.92 -4.55 -48.10
N GLU A 4 -44.63 -5.11 -47.12
CA GLU A 4 -44.31 -5.08 -45.70
C GLU A 4 -43.37 -3.99 -45.15
N SER A 5 -43.91 -3.15 -44.27
CA SER A 5 -43.19 -2.79 -43.04
C SER A 5 -44.19 -2.48 -41.92
N THR A 6 -44.59 -3.56 -41.26
CA THR A 6 -44.87 -3.60 -39.82
C THR A 6 -43.98 -2.57 -39.10
N ILE A 7 -44.61 -1.59 -38.45
CA ILE A 7 -43.93 -0.72 -37.49
C ILE A 7 -43.69 -1.63 -36.27
N PRO A 8 -42.44 -1.98 -35.90
CA PRO A 8 -42.22 -2.58 -34.60
C PRO A 8 -42.42 -1.47 -33.56
N GLU A 9 -43.55 -1.55 -32.87
CA GLU A 9 -43.75 -0.92 -31.58
C GLU A 9 -42.70 -1.48 -30.62
N THR A 10 -41.51 -0.87 -30.62
CA THR A 10 -40.46 -1.15 -29.64
C THR A 10 -40.92 -0.58 -28.30
N THR A 11 -41.78 -1.33 -27.63
CA THR A 11 -41.95 -1.25 -26.19
C THR A 11 -40.59 -1.60 -25.59
N PRO A 12 -39.86 -0.68 -24.92
CA PRO A 12 -38.67 -1.08 -24.18
C PRO A 12 -39.11 -2.12 -23.15
N PRO A 13 -38.40 -3.25 -23.01
CA PRO A 13 -38.76 -4.26 -22.02
C PRO A 13 -38.76 -3.59 -20.64
N PRO A 14 -39.68 -3.97 -19.73
CA PRO A 14 -39.56 -3.56 -18.33
C PRO A 14 -38.27 -4.18 -17.79
N THR A 15 -37.18 -3.41 -17.84
CA THR A 15 -35.91 -3.81 -17.24
C THR A 15 -36.14 -3.84 -15.74
N THR A 16 -36.36 -5.04 -15.22
CA THR A 16 -36.11 -5.34 -13.82
C THR A 16 -34.61 -5.22 -13.61
N GLU A 17 -34.11 -3.98 -13.54
CA GLU A 17 -32.71 -3.69 -13.28
C GLU A 17 -32.32 -4.41 -11.98
N THR A 18 -31.33 -5.29 -12.08
CA THR A 18 -30.81 -6.03 -10.94
C THR A 18 -29.88 -5.13 -10.13
N LEU A 19 -29.62 -5.45 -8.86
CA LEU A 19 -28.68 -4.70 -8.01
C LEU A 19 -27.29 -4.58 -8.67
N GLN A 20 -26.86 -5.61 -9.41
CA GLN A 20 -25.60 -5.60 -10.15
C GLN A 20 -25.61 -4.60 -11.32
N ASP A 21 -26.74 -4.43 -12.02
CA ASP A 21 -26.85 -3.46 -13.11
C ASP A 21 -26.77 -2.02 -12.59
N ILE A 22 -27.42 -1.75 -11.45
CA ILE A 22 -27.44 -0.42 -10.83
C ILE A 22 -26.07 -0.04 -10.28
N THR A 23 -25.41 -0.96 -9.57
CA THR A 23 -24.03 -0.73 -9.08
C THR A 23 -23.03 -0.56 -10.23
N ALA A 24 -23.16 -1.33 -11.32
CA ALA A 24 -22.33 -1.16 -12.51
C ALA A 24 -22.55 0.21 -13.17
N ARG A 25 -23.79 0.71 -13.19
CA ARG A 25 -24.11 2.05 -13.66
C ARG A 25 -23.54 3.13 -12.73
N HIS A 26 -23.67 2.98 -11.41
CA HIS A 26 -23.08 3.90 -10.42
C HIS A 26 -21.56 4.03 -10.62
N LYS A 27 -20.86 2.91 -10.83
CA LYS A 27 -19.41 2.89 -11.14
C LYS A 27 -19.09 3.67 -12.42
N ARG A 28 -19.92 3.60 -13.47
CA ARG A 28 -19.73 4.39 -14.71
C ARG A 28 -19.96 5.88 -14.46
N GLU A 29 -21.04 6.23 -13.76
CA GLU A 29 -21.38 7.62 -13.45
C GLU A 29 -20.31 8.30 -12.58
N LEU A 30 -19.69 7.57 -11.64
CA LEU A 30 -18.55 8.06 -10.86
C LEU A 30 -17.31 8.36 -11.73
N ARG A 31 -17.01 7.52 -12.72
CA ARG A 31 -15.91 7.79 -13.67
C ARG A 31 -16.20 9.02 -14.54
N ASP A 32 -17.44 9.15 -15.01
CA ASP A 32 -17.87 10.31 -15.80
C ASP A 32 -17.83 11.60 -14.96
N LEU A 33 -18.22 11.52 -13.68
CA LEU A 33 -18.10 12.62 -12.73
C LEU A 33 -16.63 13.03 -12.57
N ALA A 34 -15.72 12.08 -12.37
CA ALA A 34 -14.29 12.38 -12.26
C ALA A 34 -13.76 13.09 -13.52
N ALA A 35 -14.13 12.62 -14.71
CA ALA A 35 -13.78 13.28 -15.97
C ALA A 35 -14.33 14.72 -16.03
N ARG A 36 -15.60 14.94 -15.68
CA ARG A 36 -16.22 16.27 -15.62
C ARG A 36 -15.54 17.20 -14.61
N VAL A 37 -15.22 16.70 -13.42
CA VAL A 37 -14.51 17.45 -12.37
C VAL A 37 -13.13 17.90 -12.87
N THR A 38 -12.38 17.04 -13.57
CA THR A 38 -11.09 17.44 -14.14
C THR A 38 -11.25 18.50 -15.23
N ALA A 39 -12.27 18.40 -16.09
CA ALA A 39 -12.56 19.42 -17.10
C ALA A 39 -12.93 20.76 -16.45
N LEU A 40 -13.84 20.77 -15.47
CA LEU A 40 -14.23 21.96 -14.73
C LEU A 40 -13.03 22.61 -14.02
N LYS A 41 -12.19 21.83 -13.36
CA LYS A 41 -10.95 22.32 -12.72
C LYS A 41 -9.98 22.93 -13.74
N LYS A 42 -9.91 22.41 -14.98
CA LYS A 42 -9.10 22.97 -16.07
C LYS A 42 -9.64 24.31 -16.59
N THR A 43 -10.96 24.53 -16.60
CA THR A 43 -11.56 25.81 -17.03
C THR A 43 -11.26 26.97 -16.07
N ALA A 44 -10.93 26.66 -14.81
CA ALA A 44 -10.51 27.66 -13.83
C ALA A 44 -9.02 28.02 -14.02
N THR A 45 -8.76 29.11 -14.74
CA THR A 45 -7.40 29.62 -14.99
C THR A 45 -6.62 29.90 -13.70
N LYS A 46 -5.28 29.83 -13.77
CA LYS A 46 -4.37 30.10 -12.66
C LYS A 46 -4.32 31.61 -12.34
N GLY A 47 -5.40 32.13 -11.75
CA GLY A 47 -5.48 33.55 -11.34
C GLY A 47 -6.90 33.96 -10.95
N ASP A 48 -7.92 33.35 -11.56
CA ASP A 48 -9.33 33.69 -11.33
C ASP A 48 -9.87 33.08 -10.03
N LYS A 49 -9.57 33.73 -8.89
CA LYS A 49 -9.98 33.29 -7.54
C LYS A 49 -11.51 33.13 -7.40
N LYS A 50 -12.29 33.95 -8.11
CA LYS A 50 -13.76 33.86 -8.11
C LYS A 50 -14.22 32.59 -8.83
N LYS A 51 -13.77 32.38 -10.06
CA LYS A 51 -14.09 31.17 -10.85
C LYS A 51 -13.63 29.88 -10.18
N LYS A 52 -12.46 29.89 -9.53
CA LYS A 52 -12.01 28.73 -8.73
C LYS A 52 -12.96 28.36 -7.60
N LYS A 53 -13.54 29.35 -6.91
CA LYS A 53 -14.53 29.09 -5.85
C LYS A 53 -15.85 28.59 -6.43
N GLU A 54 -16.29 29.19 -7.53
CA GLU A 54 -17.50 28.75 -8.25
C GLU A 54 -17.34 27.31 -8.74
N VAL A 55 -16.22 26.96 -9.38
CA VAL A 55 -15.91 25.59 -9.81
C VAL A 55 -15.84 24.62 -8.63
N VAL A 56 -15.24 25.00 -7.51
CA VAL A 56 -15.21 24.13 -6.31
C VAL A 56 -16.61 23.93 -5.73
N SER A 57 -17.44 24.98 -5.70
CA SER A 57 -18.84 24.89 -5.27
C SER A 57 -19.65 23.99 -6.21
N GLU A 58 -19.46 24.14 -7.52
CA GLU A 58 -20.14 23.34 -8.54
C GLU A 58 -19.77 21.87 -8.44
N VAL A 59 -18.47 21.56 -8.26
CA VAL A 59 -18.01 20.18 -8.04
C VAL A 59 -18.65 19.56 -6.81
N ALA A 60 -18.74 20.31 -5.69
CA ALA A 60 -19.40 19.83 -4.49
C ALA A 60 -20.90 19.56 -4.72
N LEU A 61 -21.59 20.43 -5.46
CA LEU A 61 -22.99 20.21 -5.82
C LEU A 61 -23.16 18.94 -6.66
N LEU A 62 -22.35 18.77 -7.71
CA LEU A 62 -22.40 17.59 -8.58
C LEU A 62 -22.12 16.28 -7.83
N GLU A 63 -21.16 16.28 -6.90
CA GLU A 63 -20.86 15.14 -6.03
C GLU A 63 -22.07 14.81 -5.13
N THR A 64 -22.67 15.82 -4.49
CA THR A 64 -23.82 15.60 -3.61
C THR A 64 -25.07 15.14 -4.36
N GLU A 65 -25.33 15.68 -5.55
CA GLU A 65 -26.50 15.31 -6.36
C GLU A 65 -26.39 13.86 -6.86
N LEU A 66 -25.20 13.45 -7.31
CA LEU A 66 -24.96 12.09 -7.77
C LEU A 66 -25.07 11.09 -6.61
N ALA A 67 -24.46 11.39 -5.46
CA ALA A 67 -24.57 10.55 -4.26
C ALA A 67 -26.03 10.41 -3.80
N GLN A 68 -26.80 11.50 -3.76
CA GLN A 68 -28.22 11.44 -3.41
C GLN A 68 -29.06 10.65 -4.42
N ARG A 69 -28.70 10.66 -5.71
CA ARG A 69 -29.40 9.83 -6.71
C ARG A 69 -29.11 8.36 -6.50
N HIS A 70 -27.84 8.00 -6.29
CA HIS A 70 -27.44 6.62 -6.03
C HIS A 70 -28.10 6.08 -4.76
N GLU A 71 -28.12 6.88 -3.69
CA GLU A 71 -28.80 6.53 -2.44
C GLU A 71 -30.30 6.30 -2.64
N ARG A 72 -30.99 7.19 -3.37
CA ARG A 72 -32.43 7.01 -3.67
C ARG A 72 -32.69 5.75 -4.49
N GLU A 73 -31.86 5.47 -5.49
CA GLU A 73 -31.99 4.26 -6.31
C GLU A 73 -31.80 2.99 -5.46
N LEU A 74 -30.83 2.98 -4.54
CA LEU A 74 -30.65 1.86 -3.60
C LEU A 74 -31.83 1.72 -2.63
N GLN A 75 -32.32 2.82 -2.07
CA GLN A 75 -33.49 2.82 -1.19
C GLN A 75 -34.75 2.30 -1.90
N ASP A 76 -34.96 2.71 -3.15
CA ASP A 76 -36.08 2.25 -3.97
C ASP A 76 -35.98 0.75 -4.29
N LEU A 77 -34.77 0.22 -4.52
CA LEU A 77 -34.55 -1.22 -4.71
C LEU A 77 -34.84 -2.03 -3.44
N VAL A 78 -34.36 -1.55 -2.30
CA VAL A 78 -34.63 -2.16 -0.99
C VAL A 78 -36.13 -2.16 -0.70
N ALA A 79 -36.81 -1.03 -0.95
CA ALA A 79 -38.26 -0.91 -0.78
C ALA A 79 -39.06 -1.84 -1.71
N ARG A 80 -38.52 -2.15 -2.90
CA ARG A 80 -39.12 -3.10 -3.87
C ARG A 80 -38.86 -4.58 -3.53
N GLY A 81 -38.20 -4.88 -2.41
CA GLY A 81 -37.96 -6.24 -1.94
C GLY A 81 -36.79 -6.96 -2.63
N GLY A 82 -35.92 -6.23 -3.34
CA GLY A 82 -34.61 -6.73 -3.76
C GLY A 82 -33.68 -6.74 -2.55
N GLY A 83 -33.35 -7.93 -2.05
CA GLY A 83 -32.71 -8.16 -0.75
C GLY A 83 -31.39 -7.42 -0.49
N SER A 84 -31.11 -7.31 0.81
CA SER A 84 -29.90 -6.89 1.53
C SER A 84 -28.84 -6.15 0.72
N VAL A 85 -28.67 -4.87 1.04
CA VAL A 85 -27.45 -4.11 0.74
C VAL A 85 -26.33 -4.71 1.60
N GLU A 86 -25.72 -5.78 1.11
CA GLU A 86 -24.36 -6.10 1.51
C GLU A 86 -23.48 -5.07 0.81
N GLU A 87 -23.01 -4.09 1.58
CA GLU A 87 -21.82 -3.34 1.28
C GLU A 87 -20.65 -4.35 1.20
N GLU A 88 -20.54 -5.08 0.10
CA GLU A 88 -19.26 -5.64 -0.30
C GLU A 88 -18.36 -4.44 -0.57
N GLU A 89 -17.56 -4.09 0.44
CA GLU A 89 -16.31 -3.36 0.28
C GLU A 89 -15.39 -4.18 -0.63
N ASP A 90 -15.70 -4.24 -1.92
CA ASP A 90 -14.70 -4.39 -2.96
C ASP A 90 -13.90 -3.09 -2.92
N LEU A 91 -12.89 -3.08 -2.07
CA LEU A 91 -11.85 -2.05 -2.06
C LEU A 91 -11.48 -1.78 -3.52
N PRO A 92 -11.67 -0.57 -4.05
CA PRO A 92 -11.00 -0.24 -5.29
C PRO A 92 -9.51 -0.44 -5.04
N ASP A 93 -8.91 -1.32 -5.83
CA ASP A 93 -7.48 -1.30 -6.13
C ASP A 93 -7.17 0.09 -6.70
N ASP A 94 -7.05 1.06 -5.78
CA ASP A 94 -6.57 2.40 -6.02
C ASP A 94 -5.08 2.27 -6.30
N GLY A 95 -4.78 1.75 -7.50
CA GLY A 95 -3.51 1.87 -8.16
C GLY A 95 -3.21 3.35 -8.41
N ILE A 96 -2.85 4.06 -7.34
CA ILE A 96 -2.10 5.31 -7.42
C ILE A 96 -0.75 4.90 -7.98
N THR A 97 -0.64 4.91 -9.30
CA THR A 97 0.62 4.69 -9.99
C THR A 97 1.65 5.69 -9.45
N LEU A 98 2.86 5.19 -9.19
CA LEU A 98 3.97 5.96 -8.61
C LEU A 98 4.23 7.28 -9.39
N ASP A 99 3.92 7.30 -10.69
CA ASP A 99 3.97 8.47 -11.55
C ASP A 99 3.03 9.61 -11.10
N ARG A 100 1.81 9.30 -10.66
CA ARG A 100 0.83 10.30 -10.23
C ARG A 100 1.21 10.96 -8.91
N LEU A 101 1.98 10.25 -8.08
CA LEU A 101 2.52 10.76 -6.82
C LEU A 101 3.73 11.67 -7.06
N ASN A 102 4.54 11.36 -8.08
CA ASN A 102 5.71 12.15 -8.45
C ASN A 102 5.34 13.50 -9.11
N GLU A 103 4.25 13.55 -9.88
CA GLU A 103 3.72 14.80 -10.46
C GLU A 103 3.23 15.81 -9.40
N LEU A 104 2.81 15.34 -8.22
CA LEU A 104 2.34 16.19 -7.12
C LEU A 104 3.48 16.78 -6.28
N ALA A 105 4.67 16.18 -6.30
CA ALA A 105 5.82 16.59 -5.50
C ALA A 105 6.61 17.76 -6.11
N ILE A 106 6.47 18.05 -7.40
CA ILE A 106 7.37 18.97 -8.14
C ILE A 106 6.94 20.46 -8.06
N ASN A 107 5.83 20.80 -7.39
CA ASN A 107 5.31 22.18 -7.36
C ASN A 107 5.55 22.96 -6.05
N GLU A 108 6.55 22.60 -5.25
CA GLU A 108 7.04 23.44 -4.14
C GLU A 108 8.20 24.32 -4.61
N THR A 109 7.87 25.54 -5.04
CA THR A 109 8.85 26.61 -5.25
C THR A 109 8.99 27.46 -3.98
N PRO A 110 10.21 27.63 -3.41
CA PRO A 110 10.44 28.56 -2.31
C PRO A 110 10.72 29.95 -2.88
N ALA A 111 9.74 30.85 -2.82
CA ALA A 111 9.90 32.23 -3.26
C ALA A 111 10.11 33.18 -2.06
N ALA A 112 11.36 33.64 -1.96
CA ALA A 112 11.82 34.95 -1.51
C ALA A 112 11.64 35.38 -0.04
N ALA A 113 12.77 35.34 0.68
CA ALA A 113 13.07 36.26 1.76
C ALA A 113 13.77 37.50 1.19
N ALA A 114 13.24 38.70 1.46
CA ALA A 114 13.98 39.96 1.45
C ALA A 114 13.24 40.95 2.37
N ALA A 115 14.02 41.63 3.22
CA ALA A 115 13.59 42.40 4.37
C ALA A 115 13.16 43.85 4.07
N SER A 116 12.34 44.43 4.94
CA SER A 116 12.45 45.83 5.36
C SER A 116 11.80 46.11 6.75
N ASN A 117 12.60 46.77 7.59
CA ASN A 117 12.35 47.50 8.85
C ASN A 117 11.19 48.54 8.72
N GLU A 118 10.44 49.04 9.73
CA GLU A 118 10.33 48.95 11.20
C GLU A 118 8.98 49.65 11.64
N PRO A 119 8.69 50.06 12.90
CA PRO A 119 7.49 49.64 13.65
C PRO A 119 6.37 50.69 13.81
N LYS A 120 5.13 50.26 14.11
CA LYS A 120 4.17 51.03 14.93
C LYS A 120 2.99 50.22 15.50
N ALA A 121 2.84 50.39 16.82
CA ALA A 121 1.63 50.43 17.66
C ALA A 121 0.62 49.25 17.72
N ALA A 122 0.47 48.78 18.97
CA ALA A 122 -0.70 48.26 19.67
C ALA A 122 -1.99 48.01 18.87
N GLY A 123 -2.35 46.72 18.78
CA GLY A 123 -3.67 46.23 18.42
C GLY A 123 -3.62 44.70 18.45
N GLY A 124 -4.44 44.07 19.29
CA GLY A 124 -4.43 42.62 19.53
C GLY A 124 -4.33 41.82 18.23
N LYS A 125 -3.15 41.22 18.00
CA LYS A 125 -2.85 40.53 16.74
C LYS A 125 -3.67 39.24 16.72
N LYS A 126 -4.74 39.23 15.91
CA LYS A 126 -5.47 38.01 15.56
C LYS A 126 -4.44 36.91 15.25
N PRO A 127 -4.43 35.79 16.00
CA PRO A 127 -3.35 34.82 15.89
C PRO A 127 -3.25 34.32 14.45
N ASN A 128 -2.06 34.41 13.87
CA ASN A 128 -1.80 34.09 12.47
C ASN A 128 -2.39 32.71 12.15
N ARG A 129 -3.40 32.68 11.26
CA ARG A 129 -4.18 31.48 10.91
C ARG A 129 -3.30 30.32 10.44
N GLN A 130 -2.13 30.60 9.87
CA GLN A 130 -1.14 29.58 9.51
C GLN A 130 -0.51 28.91 10.74
N LYS A 131 -0.22 29.68 11.80
CA LYS A 131 0.32 29.15 13.06
C LYS A 131 -0.71 28.25 13.73
N GLN A 132 -1.98 28.63 13.70
CA GLN A 132 -3.07 27.80 14.22
C GLN A 132 -3.22 26.49 13.43
N ARG A 133 -3.15 26.52 12.09
CA ARG A 133 -3.19 25.30 11.27
C ARG A 133 -2.00 24.37 11.55
N LYS A 134 -0.80 24.92 11.73
CA LYS A 134 0.38 24.12 12.09
C LYS A 134 0.25 23.51 13.49
N ALA A 135 -0.20 24.30 14.46
CA ALA A 135 -0.45 23.82 15.82
C ALA A 135 -1.52 22.72 15.86
N ALA A 136 -2.62 22.87 15.13
CA ALA A 136 -3.66 21.85 15.03
C ALA A 136 -3.17 20.57 14.36
N LYS A 137 -2.28 20.65 13.34
CA LYS A 137 -1.67 19.48 12.73
C LYS A 137 -0.68 18.79 13.67
N ALA A 138 0.10 19.55 14.44
CA ALA A 138 1.02 19.00 15.43
C ALA A 138 0.27 18.28 16.54
N ALA A 139 -0.76 18.91 17.13
CA ALA A 139 -1.60 18.29 18.15
C ALA A 139 -2.21 16.95 17.68
N ARG A 140 -2.72 16.89 16.45
CA ARG A 140 -3.25 15.64 15.87
C ARG A 140 -2.19 14.54 15.72
N MET A 141 -0.95 14.91 15.38
CA MET A 141 0.14 13.94 15.27
C MET A 141 0.59 13.45 16.65
N ASP A 142 0.59 14.34 17.65
CA ASP A 142 0.95 14.00 19.02
C ASP A 142 -0.11 13.07 19.64
N GLU A 143 -1.40 13.33 19.42
CA GLU A 143 -2.51 12.44 19.81
C GLU A 143 -2.37 11.05 19.18
N MET A 144 -2.07 10.98 17.87
CA MET A 144 -1.85 9.72 17.17
C MET A 144 -0.62 8.97 17.71
N ARG A 145 0.44 9.69 18.08
CA ARG A 145 1.65 9.11 18.67
C ARG A 145 1.38 8.56 20.07
N GLU A 146 0.67 9.30 20.91
CA GLU A 146 0.30 8.85 22.25
C GLU A 146 -0.58 7.59 22.19
N GLN A 147 -1.55 7.57 21.26
CA GLN A 147 -2.36 6.39 21.00
C GLN A 147 -1.51 5.18 20.55
N ALA A 148 -0.55 5.39 19.65
CA ALA A 148 0.36 4.34 19.22
C ALA A 148 1.30 3.85 20.35
N GLU A 149 1.73 4.72 21.25
CA GLU A 149 2.54 4.36 22.42
C GLU A 149 1.73 3.54 23.44
N ILE A 150 0.46 3.89 23.65
CA ILE A 150 -0.46 3.10 24.48
C ILE A 150 -0.66 1.71 23.87
N GLU A 151 -0.94 1.64 22.56
CA GLU A 151 -1.09 0.38 21.84
C GLU A 151 0.19 -0.47 21.88
N ALA A 152 1.36 0.15 21.68
CA ALA A 152 2.65 -0.54 21.77
C ALA A 152 2.95 -1.06 23.18
N SER A 153 2.58 -0.32 24.23
CA SER A 153 2.75 -0.77 25.61
C SER A 153 1.85 -1.96 25.98
N GLY A 154 0.70 -2.08 25.29
CA GLY A 154 -0.22 -3.21 25.44
C GLY A 154 0.14 -4.43 24.59
N GLN A 155 1.06 -4.29 23.64
CA GLN A 155 1.55 -5.42 22.85
C GLN A 155 2.53 -6.26 23.65
N VAL A 156 2.31 -7.58 23.65
CA VAL A 156 3.23 -8.55 24.23
C VAL A 156 4.41 -8.73 23.25
N ASP A 157 5.63 -8.68 23.77
CA ASP A 157 6.82 -9.00 22.98
C ASP A 157 6.84 -10.51 22.65
N MET A 158 6.47 -10.84 21.42
CA MET A 158 6.40 -12.23 20.94
C MET A 158 7.76 -12.92 20.98
N ARG A 159 8.86 -12.19 20.79
CA ARG A 159 10.22 -12.77 20.85
C ARG A 159 10.54 -13.28 22.24
N MET A 160 10.17 -12.52 23.27
CA MET A 160 10.39 -12.95 24.65
C MET A 160 9.57 -14.20 25.00
N VAL A 161 8.35 -14.33 24.48
CA VAL A 161 7.51 -15.53 24.68
C VAL A 161 8.15 -16.74 24.00
N GLU A 162 8.62 -16.58 22.77
CA GLU A 162 9.32 -17.61 22.02
C GLU A 162 10.61 -18.05 22.73
N ASP A 163 11.43 -17.10 23.18
CA ASP A 163 12.66 -17.37 23.91
C ASP A 163 12.42 -18.14 25.22
N GLN A 164 11.35 -17.81 25.95
CA GLN A 164 10.94 -18.53 27.16
C GLN A 164 10.50 -19.96 26.82
N ALA A 165 9.67 -20.14 25.80
CA ALA A 165 9.23 -21.47 25.36
C ALA A 165 10.40 -22.35 24.92
N ILE A 166 11.37 -21.77 24.19
CA ILE A 166 12.60 -22.46 23.80
C ILE A 166 13.42 -22.84 25.03
N ALA A 167 13.57 -21.92 26.00
CA ALA A 167 14.31 -22.20 27.23
C ALA A 167 13.70 -23.36 28.03
N GLU A 168 12.38 -23.41 28.16
CA GLU A 168 11.67 -24.51 28.84
C GLU A 168 11.94 -25.87 28.20
N LEU A 169 11.95 -25.94 26.87
CA LEU A 169 12.24 -27.18 26.13
C LEU A 169 13.71 -27.64 26.26
N LEU A 170 14.64 -26.72 26.49
CA LEU A 170 16.08 -27.02 26.56
C LEU A 170 16.54 -27.52 27.95
N VAL A 171 15.82 -27.17 29.02
CA VAL A 171 16.11 -27.62 30.40
C VAL A 171 16.20 -29.15 30.52
N PRO A 172 15.22 -29.97 30.07
CA PRO A 172 15.32 -31.42 30.17
C PRO A 172 16.44 -32.01 29.30
N MET A 173 16.76 -31.34 28.19
CA MET A 173 17.83 -31.75 27.27
C MET A 173 19.23 -31.32 27.73
N LYS A 174 19.34 -30.52 28.81
CA LYS A 174 20.60 -29.95 29.32
C LYS A 174 21.37 -29.14 28.26
N LEU A 175 20.64 -28.53 27.33
CA LEU A 175 21.19 -27.70 26.26
C LEU A 175 21.04 -26.21 26.60
N LYS A 176 21.82 -25.35 25.94
CA LYS A 176 21.78 -23.90 26.12
C LYS A 176 21.74 -23.21 24.75
N VAL A 177 20.99 -22.11 24.64
CA VAL A 177 20.99 -21.26 23.46
C VAL A 177 22.27 -20.42 23.46
N ALA A 178 23.00 -20.43 22.34
CA ALA A 178 24.12 -19.54 22.08
C ALA A 178 23.78 -18.69 20.86
N GLU A 179 23.85 -17.37 20.99
CA GLU A 179 23.61 -16.46 19.88
C GLU A 179 24.86 -16.38 19.00
N VAL A 180 24.75 -16.82 17.75
CA VAL A 180 25.86 -16.78 16.80
C VAL A 180 25.77 -15.49 16.01
N GLY A 181 26.64 -14.53 16.34
CA GLY A 181 26.75 -13.30 15.56
C GLY A 181 27.23 -13.60 14.13
N LEU A 182 26.87 -12.75 13.16
CA LEU A 182 27.21 -12.93 11.73
C LEU A 182 28.71 -13.22 11.48
N ARG A 183 29.61 -12.63 12.26
CA ARG A 183 31.07 -12.86 12.14
C ARG A 183 31.51 -14.25 12.60
N MET A 184 30.76 -14.88 13.48
CA MET A 184 31.04 -16.24 13.97
C MET A 184 30.46 -17.31 13.05
N VAL A 185 29.49 -16.98 12.19
CA VAL A 185 29.00 -17.91 11.16
C VAL A 185 30.12 -18.24 10.17
N ASP A 186 30.89 -17.23 9.75
CA ASP A 186 32.08 -17.43 8.92
C ASP A 186 33.15 -18.29 9.63
N ASP A 187 33.31 -18.11 10.95
CA ASP A 187 34.25 -18.90 11.76
C ASP A 187 33.80 -20.35 11.94
N VAL A 188 32.49 -20.60 12.11
CA VAL A 188 31.90 -21.94 12.23
C VAL A 188 31.91 -22.65 10.88
N VAL A 189 31.59 -21.97 9.78
CA VAL A 189 31.68 -22.51 8.42
C VAL A 189 33.14 -22.83 8.06
N ARG A 190 34.08 -21.94 8.42
CA ARG A 190 35.53 -22.16 8.26
C ARG A 190 36.03 -23.31 9.14
N TRP A 191 35.51 -23.47 10.36
CA TRP A 191 35.85 -24.58 11.25
C TRP A 191 35.32 -25.93 10.73
N ILE A 192 34.07 -25.99 10.27
CA ILE A 192 33.47 -27.19 9.65
C ILE A 192 34.16 -27.54 8.32
N GLY A 193 34.54 -26.53 7.53
CA GLY A 193 35.29 -26.71 6.29
C GLY A 193 36.73 -27.21 6.51
N MET A 194 37.38 -26.79 7.59
CA MET A 194 38.75 -27.19 7.94
C MET A 194 38.83 -28.66 8.43
N GLU A 195 37.73 -29.22 8.93
CA GLU A 195 37.66 -30.61 9.40
C GLU A 195 37.57 -31.63 8.25
N ARG A 196 37.13 -31.23 7.05
CA ARG A 196 37.12 -32.08 5.84
C ARG A 196 38.46 -32.09 5.08
N GLY A 197 39.41 -31.22 5.44
CA GLY A 197 40.71 -31.08 4.77
C GLY A 197 41.89 -31.81 5.43
N ARG A 198 41.68 -32.54 6.53
CA ARG A 198 42.73 -33.35 7.17
C ARG A 198 42.81 -34.74 6.52
N GLU A 199 43.34 -34.77 5.30
CA GLU A 199 43.80 -36.01 4.68
C GLU A 199 45.04 -36.53 5.44
N VAL A 200 44.94 -37.76 5.93
CA VAL A 200 46.00 -38.46 6.64
C VAL A 200 47.11 -38.77 5.64
N LYS A 201 48.26 -38.10 5.79
CA LYS A 201 49.47 -38.40 5.01
C LYS A 201 50.08 -39.71 5.49
N THR A 202 49.53 -40.85 5.06
CA THR A 202 50.28 -42.11 5.06
C THR A 202 51.28 -42.10 3.92
N ARG A 203 52.54 -42.13 4.33
CA ARG A 203 53.74 -42.35 3.54
C ARG A 203 53.61 -43.69 2.81
N GLU A 204 53.47 -43.69 1.49
CA GLU A 204 54.10 -44.60 0.53
C GLU A 204 53.60 -44.25 -0.87
N GLY A 205 54.54 -44.10 -1.81
CA GLY A 205 54.28 -43.54 -3.12
C GLY A 205 53.50 -44.48 -4.05
N VAL A 206 52.76 -43.89 -4.98
CA VAL A 206 52.59 -44.31 -6.37
C VAL A 206 52.02 -43.12 -7.13
N SER A 207 52.72 -42.74 -8.20
CA SER A 207 52.40 -41.72 -9.17
C SER A 207 51.26 -42.19 -10.09
N ILE A 208 50.28 -41.34 -10.40
CA ILE A 208 49.46 -41.17 -11.63
C ILE A 208 48.57 -39.95 -11.30
N GLY A 209 48.32 -38.91 -12.09
CA GLY A 209 48.62 -38.53 -13.45
C GLY A 209 47.65 -37.40 -13.83
N ARG A 210 48.21 -36.24 -14.23
CA ARG A 210 47.74 -35.25 -15.23
C ARG A 210 46.23 -34.93 -15.40
N GLY A 211 45.91 -33.62 -15.26
CA GLY A 211 44.73 -32.91 -15.83
C GLY A 211 43.48 -32.96 -14.94
N VAL A 212 42.64 -31.93 -14.81
CA VAL A 212 42.22 -30.85 -15.71
C VAL A 212 41.73 -29.68 -14.84
N GLU A 213 42.00 -28.45 -15.26
CA GLU A 213 41.38 -27.23 -14.71
C GLU A 213 39.87 -27.30 -14.93
N GLU A 214 39.09 -27.24 -13.84
CA GLU A 214 37.68 -26.90 -13.91
C GLU A 214 37.35 -26.04 -12.68
N GLU A 215 37.48 -24.73 -12.85
CA GLU A 215 36.91 -23.73 -11.94
C GLU A 215 35.38 -23.75 -12.11
N GLU A 216 34.72 -24.78 -11.58
CA GLU A 216 33.29 -24.70 -11.33
C GLU A 216 33.07 -24.06 -9.97
N THR A 217 32.57 -22.83 -10.01
CA THR A 217 32.19 -22.01 -8.86
C THR A 217 31.21 -22.77 -7.96
N TRP A 218 31.55 -22.84 -6.67
CA TRP A 218 30.78 -23.44 -5.58
C TRP A 218 29.33 -22.94 -5.45
N ASP A 219 28.97 -21.86 -6.14
CA ASP A 219 27.59 -21.35 -6.23
C ASP A 219 26.63 -22.33 -6.92
N SER A 220 27.10 -23.14 -7.86
CA SER A 220 26.22 -24.07 -8.59
C SER A 220 25.76 -25.24 -7.71
N VAL A 221 26.64 -25.75 -6.84
CA VAL A 221 26.35 -26.89 -5.94
C VAL A 221 25.41 -26.48 -4.81
N LEU A 222 25.53 -25.24 -4.30
CA LEU A 222 24.65 -24.69 -3.28
C LEU A 222 23.25 -24.37 -3.83
N VAL A 223 23.17 -23.80 -5.04
CA VAL A 223 21.88 -23.50 -5.67
C VAL A 223 21.12 -24.79 -5.99
N TRP A 224 21.79 -25.84 -6.46
CA TRP A 224 21.13 -27.14 -6.72
C TRP A 224 20.73 -27.88 -5.43
N SER A 225 21.52 -27.77 -4.35
CA SER A 225 21.13 -28.33 -3.05
C SER A 225 19.94 -27.61 -2.44
N PHE A 226 19.84 -26.28 -2.60
CA PHE A 226 18.73 -25.50 -2.05
C PHE A 226 17.41 -25.74 -2.82
N VAL A 227 17.48 -25.86 -4.15
CA VAL A 227 16.32 -26.22 -4.99
C VAL A 227 15.85 -27.66 -4.71
N SER A 228 16.78 -28.59 -4.46
CA SER A 228 16.44 -29.97 -4.11
C SER A 228 15.80 -30.08 -2.72
N LEU A 229 16.22 -29.27 -1.75
CA LEU A 229 15.65 -29.25 -0.40
C LEU A 229 14.25 -28.62 -0.36
N ILE A 230 14.00 -27.59 -1.18
CA ILE A 230 12.66 -26.98 -1.31
C ILE A 230 11.67 -27.97 -1.95
N TRP A 231 12.10 -28.78 -2.92
CA TRP A 231 11.22 -29.76 -3.55
C TRP A 231 10.90 -30.95 -2.62
N TYR A 232 11.86 -31.37 -1.78
CA TYR A 232 11.67 -32.48 -0.83
C TYR A 232 10.80 -32.15 0.38
N VAL A 233 10.69 -30.88 0.76
CA VAL A 233 9.82 -30.42 1.87
C VAL A 233 8.37 -30.20 1.41
N SER A 234 8.12 -30.20 0.10
CA SER A 234 6.79 -29.92 -0.48
C SER A 234 6.02 -31.17 -0.95
N THR A 235 6.49 -32.38 -0.62
CA THR A 235 5.82 -33.68 -0.86
C THR A 235 5.66 -34.46 0.43
#